data_AF-A0A3P3E0R9-F1
#
_entry.id   AF-A0A3P3E0R9-F1
#
_cell.length_a   1.000
_cell.length_b   1.000
_cell.length_c   1.000
_cell.angle_alpha   90.00
_cell.angle_beta   90.00
_cell.angle_gamma   90.00
#
_symmetry.space_group_name_H-M   'P 1'
#
loop_
_entity.id
_entity.type
_entity.pdbx_description
1 polymer ?
#
loop_
_entity_poly.entity_id
_entity_poly.type
_entity_poly.pdbx_seq_one_letter_code
_entity_poly.pdbx_strand_id
1 'polypeptide(L)'
;GATIYLYVVAGTVIGSTAATEADINAGNTIFDVTVSGTGSVTLQQFAEIDHALPGDSSNYADQEATLADTLITLTNTVTVTDGDGDTATDSEVLNIGANIRFDDDGPSV
;
A
#
# COMPACT_ATOMS: atom_id res chain seq x y z
N GLY A 1 -15.25 -10.93 3.07
CA GLY A 1 -14.42 -10.81 1.87
C GLY A 1 -13.39 -11.89 1.74
N ALA A 2 -12.74 -11.90 0.58
CA ALA A 2 -11.49 -12.62 0.37
C ALA A 2 -10.34 -11.91 1.09
N THR A 3 -9.29 -12.65 1.45
CA THR A 3 -8.07 -12.06 2.00
C THR A 3 -7.30 -11.34 0.90
N ILE A 4 -6.86 -10.10 1.17
CA ILE A 4 -5.93 -9.37 0.32
C ILE A 4 -4.52 -9.53 0.91
N TYR A 5 -3.64 -10.13 0.13
CA TYR A 5 -2.22 -10.28 0.42
C TYR A 5 -1.45 -9.13 -0.22
N LEU A 6 -0.37 -8.69 0.44
CA LEU A 6 0.52 -7.66 -0.09
C LEU A 6 1.80 -8.30 -0.63
N TYR A 7 2.17 -7.90 -1.84
CA TYR A 7 3.41 -8.31 -2.51
C TYR A 7 4.19 -7.09 -2.97
N VAL A 8 5.53 -7.19 -3.00
CA VAL A 8 6.37 -6.17 -3.61
C VAL A 8 6.91 -6.74 -4.92
N VAL A 9 6.38 -6.25 -6.05
CA VAL A 9 6.77 -6.68 -7.39
C VAL A 9 7.44 -5.52 -8.11
N ALA A 10 8.74 -5.66 -8.39
CA ALA A 10 9.55 -4.64 -9.07
C ALA A 10 9.44 -3.22 -8.45
N GLY A 11 9.31 -3.13 -7.12
CA GLY A 11 9.21 -1.85 -6.39
C GLY A 11 7.79 -1.30 -6.23
N THR A 12 6.79 -1.97 -6.80
CA THR A 12 5.36 -1.67 -6.60
C THR A 12 4.79 -2.58 -5.53
N VAL A 13 4.02 -2.04 -4.59
CA VAL A 13 3.20 -2.86 -3.69
C VAL A 13 1.93 -3.23 -4.41
N ILE A 14 1.60 -4.52 -4.46
CA ILE A 14 0.38 -5.05 -5.05
C ILE A 14 -0.47 -5.68 -3.95
N GLY A 15 -1.69 -5.19 -3.77
CA GLY A 15 -2.73 -5.86 -3.00
C GLY A 15 -3.49 -6.83 -3.92
N SER A 16 -3.40 -8.13 -3.65
CA SER A 16 -4.02 -9.17 -4.49
C SER A 16 -4.71 -10.24 -3.65
N THR A 17 -5.76 -10.85 -4.19
CA THR A 17 -6.38 -12.05 -3.59
C THR A 17 -5.64 -13.35 -3.93
N ALA A 18 -4.59 -13.29 -4.75
CA ALA A 18 -3.68 -14.41 -4.95
C ALA A 18 -2.94 -14.75 -3.65
N ALA A 19 -2.86 -16.04 -3.33
CA ALA A 19 -2.12 -16.52 -2.15
C ALA A 19 -0.61 -16.63 -2.39
N THR A 20 -0.15 -16.50 -3.64
CA THR A 20 1.27 -16.43 -4.00
C THR A 20 1.50 -15.33 -5.03
N GLU A 21 2.72 -14.77 -5.04
CA GLU A 21 3.11 -13.73 -6.00
C GLU A 21 3.04 -14.21 -7.46
N ALA A 22 3.35 -15.50 -7.70
CA ALA A 22 3.37 -16.08 -9.03
C ALA A 22 1.96 -16.19 -9.67
N ASP A 23 0.91 -16.20 -8.85
CA ASP A 23 -0.48 -16.32 -9.30
C ASP A 23 -1.17 -14.95 -9.50
N ILE A 24 -0.45 -13.84 -9.26
CA ILE A 24 -0.97 -12.49 -9.46
C ILE A 24 -1.29 -12.27 -10.94
N ASN A 25 -2.50 -11.78 -11.20
CA ASN A 25 -2.95 -11.34 -12.52
C ASN A 25 -3.97 -10.21 -12.37
N ALA A 26 -4.32 -9.55 -13.48
CA ALA A 26 -5.23 -8.39 -13.45
C ALA A 26 -6.60 -8.68 -12.82
N GLY A 27 -7.10 -9.92 -12.89
CA GLY A 27 -8.40 -10.29 -12.32
C GLY A 27 -8.39 -10.49 -10.80
N ASN A 28 -7.21 -10.60 -10.17
CA ASN A 28 -7.09 -10.75 -8.72
C ASN A 28 -6.30 -9.61 -8.06
N THR A 29 -5.83 -8.62 -8.82
CA THR A 29 -5.25 -7.38 -8.30
C THR A 29 -6.34 -6.41 -7.86
N ILE A 30 -6.31 -6.02 -6.58
CA ILE A 30 -7.31 -5.14 -5.97
C ILE A 30 -6.83 -3.69 -5.95
N PHE A 31 -5.56 -3.47 -5.63
CA PHE A 31 -4.92 -2.16 -5.70
C PHE A 31 -3.41 -2.27 -5.92
N ASP A 32 -2.78 -1.19 -6.36
CA ASP A 32 -1.34 -1.01 -6.31
C ASP A 32 -0.92 0.30 -5.63
N VAL A 33 0.28 0.30 -5.06
CA VAL A 33 0.93 1.47 -4.49
C VAL A 33 2.32 1.61 -5.08
N THR A 34 2.60 2.79 -5.63
CA THR A 34 3.90 3.14 -6.22
C THR A 34 4.46 4.39 -5.55
N VAL A 35 5.79 4.54 -5.61
CA VAL A 35 6.48 5.76 -5.17
C VAL A 35 7.31 6.32 -6.32
N SER A 36 7.15 7.61 -6.61
CA SER A 36 7.95 8.29 -7.63
C SER A 36 9.38 8.54 -7.13
N GLY A 37 10.31 8.86 -8.04
CA GLY A 37 11.68 9.25 -7.65
C GLY A 37 11.76 10.52 -6.79
N THR A 38 10.68 11.29 -6.68
CA THR A 38 10.57 12.47 -5.79
C THR A 38 9.84 12.15 -4.48
N GLY A 39 9.52 10.87 -4.21
CA GLY A 39 8.81 10.44 -3.01
C GLY A 39 7.29 10.58 -3.06
N SER A 40 6.68 10.83 -4.23
CA SER A 40 5.22 10.90 -4.33
C SER A 40 4.62 9.50 -4.32
N VAL A 41 3.79 9.21 -3.33
CA VAL A 41 3.06 7.94 -3.22
C VAL A 41 1.77 8.03 -4.06
N THR A 42 1.52 7.02 -4.89
CA THR A 42 0.29 6.89 -5.69
C THR A 42 -0.38 5.57 -5.35
N LEU A 43 -1.68 5.61 -5.03
CA LEU A 43 -2.55 4.45 -4.86
C LEU A 43 -3.49 4.36 -6.08
N GLN A 44 -3.61 3.18 -6.66
CA GLN A 44 -4.63 2.88 -7.66
C GLN A 44 -5.48 1.71 -7.19
N GLN A 45 -6.80 1.90 -7.16
CA GLN A 45 -7.75 0.84 -6.82
C GLN A 45 -8.40 0.31 -8.11
N PHE A 46 -8.50 -1.02 -8.21
CA PHE A 46 -9.05 -1.73 -9.38
C PHE A 46 -10.33 -2.49 -9.08
N ALA A 47 -10.57 -2.87 -7.82
CA ALA A 47 -11.74 -3.61 -7.38
C ALA A 47 -12.19 -3.18 -5.98
N GLU A 48 -13.44 -3.51 -5.64
CA GLU A 48 -14.04 -3.24 -4.35
C GLU A 48 -13.30 -3.94 -3.20
N ILE A 49 -13.39 -3.32 -2.01
CA ILE A 49 -12.86 -3.86 -0.75
C ILE A 49 -14.03 -3.94 0.21
N ASP A 50 -14.17 -5.08 0.89
CA ASP A 50 -15.22 -5.27 1.88
C ASP A 50 -14.96 -4.45 3.15
N HIS A 51 -15.97 -3.71 3.60
CA HIS A 51 -15.96 -2.97 4.86
C HIS A 51 -16.59 -3.75 6.03
N ALA A 52 -16.36 -3.26 7.24
CA ALA A 52 -16.85 -3.89 8.45
C ALA A 52 -18.38 -3.84 8.55
N LEU A 53 -19.00 -4.99 8.84
CA LEU A 53 -20.43 -5.09 9.10
C LEU A 53 -20.80 -4.55 10.49
N PRO A 54 -22.02 -3.99 10.69
CA PRO A 54 -23.17 -4.01 9.78
C PRO A 54 -23.16 -2.94 8.66
N GLY A 55 -22.08 -2.18 8.52
CA GLY A 55 -22.05 -0.97 7.70
C GLY A 55 -22.83 0.19 8.35
N ASP A 56 -22.66 1.40 7.84
CA ASP A 56 -23.49 2.56 8.18
C ASP A 56 -24.57 2.80 7.10
N SER A 57 -25.57 3.59 7.43
CA SER A 57 -26.61 4.09 6.53
C SER A 57 -26.34 5.51 6.01
N SER A 58 -25.26 6.13 6.47
CA SER A 58 -24.80 7.47 6.09
C SER A 58 -23.30 7.60 6.34
N ASN A 59 -22.68 8.70 5.88
CA ASN A 59 -21.24 8.98 6.11
C ASN A 59 -20.33 7.81 5.71
N TYR A 60 -20.56 7.22 4.54
CA TYR A 60 -19.76 6.09 4.04
C TYR A 60 -18.25 6.41 3.98
N ALA A 61 -17.89 7.68 3.77
CA ALA A 61 -16.52 8.17 3.85
C ALA A 61 -15.83 7.96 5.22
N ASP A 62 -16.58 7.87 6.32
CA ASP A 62 -16.01 7.60 7.65
C ASP A 62 -15.87 6.08 7.93
N GLN A 63 -16.34 5.23 7.02
CA GLN A 63 -16.18 3.79 7.09
C GLN A 63 -14.93 3.38 6.31
N GLU A 64 -13.81 3.33 7.01
CA GLU A 64 -12.52 3.02 6.41
C GLU A 64 -12.18 1.52 6.55
N ALA A 65 -11.76 0.89 5.46
CA ALA A 65 -10.89 -0.28 5.50
C ALA A 65 -9.43 0.20 5.53
N THR A 66 -8.65 -0.26 6.50
CA THR A 66 -7.31 0.25 6.78
C THR A 66 -6.24 -0.84 6.75
N LEU A 67 -4.99 -0.43 6.52
CA LEU A 67 -3.82 -1.29 6.67
C LEU A 67 -3.15 -1.02 8.01
N ALA A 68 -2.56 -2.04 8.62
CA ALA A 68 -1.66 -1.82 9.74
C ALA A 68 -0.44 -1.01 9.27
N ASP A 69 -0.01 -0.05 10.09
CA ASP A 69 0.98 0.95 9.69
C ASP A 69 2.30 0.35 9.19
N THR A 70 2.69 -0.79 9.77
CA THR A 70 3.93 -1.50 9.49
C THR A 70 3.87 -2.39 8.23
N LEU A 71 2.74 -2.43 7.52
CA LEU A 71 2.62 -3.30 6.33
C LEU A 71 3.24 -2.69 5.07
N ILE A 72 3.31 -1.36 4.98
CA ILE A 72 3.92 -0.65 3.86
C ILE A 72 4.86 0.40 4.42
N THR A 73 6.15 0.28 4.06
CA THR A 73 7.22 1.15 4.52
C THR A 73 8.03 1.70 3.36
N LEU A 74 8.46 2.96 3.46
CA LEU A 74 9.48 3.54 2.59
C LEU A 74 10.83 3.50 3.31
N THR A 75 11.85 2.96 2.65
CA THR A 75 13.22 2.94 3.16
C THR A 75 14.10 3.81 2.29
N ASN A 76 14.73 4.81 2.89
CA ASN A 76 15.73 5.65 2.22
C ASN A 76 17.11 5.30 2.76
N THR A 77 18.00 4.82 1.88
CA THR A 77 19.38 4.46 2.22
C THR A 77 20.33 5.47 1.58
N VAL A 78 21.17 6.09 2.41
CA VAL A 78 22.18 7.08 1.97
C VAL A 78 23.56 6.51 2.23
N THR A 79 24.46 6.62 1.25
CA THR A 79 25.89 6.32 1.40
C THR A 79 26.70 7.57 1.13
N VAL A 80 27.59 7.92 2.04
CA VAL A 80 28.51 9.06 1.95
C VAL A 80 29.93 8.52 1.80
N THR A 81 30.69 9.08 0.87
CA THR A 81 32.12 8.81 0.69
C THR A 81 32.92 10.06 1.02
N ASP A 82 33.97 9.95 1.81
CA ASP A 82 34.85 11.09 2.11
C ASP A 82 36.01 11.21 1.09
N GLY A 83 36.94 12.13 1.36
CA GLY A 83 37.99 12.51 0.42
C GLY A 83 39.05 11.44 0.16
N ASP A 84 39.21 10.45 1.04
CA ASP A 84 40.18 9.36 0.83
C ASP A 84 39.52 8.05 0.36
N GLY A 85 38.19 8.04 0.27
CA GLY A 85 37.42 6.95 -0.31
C GLY A 85 36.67 6.10 0.72
N ASP A 86 36.79 6.42 2.02
CA ASP A 86 36.03 5.75 3.06
C ASP A 86 34.52 6.02 2.90
N THR A 87 33.71 4.97 3.07
CA THR A 87 32.25 5.06 2.93
C THR A 87 31.52 4.79 4.25
N ALA A 88 30.47 5.56 4.52
CA ALA A 88 29.49 5.28 5.57
C ALA A 88 28.08 5.22 4.98
N THR A 89 27.30 4.23 5.39
CA THR A 89 25.91 4.03 4.95
C THR A 89 24.97 4.09 6.14
N ASP A 90 23.84 4.77 5.96
CA ASP A 90 22.74 4.80 6.94
C ASP A 90 21.39 4.68 6.23
N SER A 91 20.34 4.30 6.96
CA SER A 91 18.98 4.17 6.41
C SER A 91 17.91 4.67 7.38
N GLU A 92 16.88 5.29 6.82
CA GLU A 92 15.68 5.72 7.56
C GLU A 92 14.44 4.98 7.03
N VAL A 93 13.51 4.66 7.93
CA VAL A 93 12.28 3.93 7.59
C VAL A 93 11.06 4.76 7.97
N LEU A 94 10.19 4.99 7.00
CA LEU A 94 8.91 5.63 7.20
C LEU A 94 7.77 4.63 6.98
N ASN A 95 6.96 4.40 8.01
CA ASN A 95 5.71 3.66 7.87
C ASN A 95 4.67 4.55 7.19
N ILE A 96 3.97 4.01 6.20
CA ILE A 96 2.90 4.71 5.47
C ILE A 96 1.61 3.89 5.39
N GLY A 97 1.58 2.69 5.99
CA GLY A 97 0.43 1.79 5.88
C GLY A 97 -0.86 2.42 6.40
N ALA A 98 -0.81 3.13 7.54
CA ALA A 98 -1.99 3.74 8.14
C ALA A 98 -2.48 5.00 7.39
N ASN A 99 -1.68 5.50 6.45
CA ASN A 99 -2.06 6.59 5.55
C ASN A 99 -2.80 6.09 4.31
N ILE A 100 -2.78 4.79 4.03
CA ILE A 100 -3.51 4.17 2.93
C ILE A 100 -4.81 3.61 3.49
N ARG A 101 -5.92 4.23 3.09
CA ARG A 101 -7.26 3.92 3.58
C ARG A 101 -8.22 3.86 2.41
N PHE A 102 -9.21 2.99 2.55
CA PHE A 102 -10.22 2.76 1.54
C PHE A 102 -11.57 3.07 2.16
N ASP A 103 -12.14 4.19 1.77
CA ASP A 103 -13.44 4.63 2.23
C ASP A 103 -14.54 3.78 1.57
N ASP A 104 -15.64 3.55 2.28
CA ASP A 104 -16.83 2.97 1.67
C ASP A 104 -17.49 4.04 0.77
N ASP A 105 -17.80 3.67 -0.47
CA ASP A 105 -18.54 4.53 -1.38
C ASP A 105 -20.03 4.56 -0.98
N GLY A 106 -20.51 3.45 -0.39
CA GLY A 106 -21.92 3.24 -0.10
C GLY A 106 -22.79 3.17 -1.36
N PRO A 107 -24.10 2.91 -1.22
CA PRO A 107 -25.03 2.98 -2.33
C PRO A 107 -25.28 4.44 -2.79
N SER A 108 -25.19 4.69 -4.10
CA SER A 108 -25.80 5.89 -4.71
C SER A 108 -27.26 5.61 -5.07
N VAL A 109 -28.16 6.50 -4.68
CA VAL A 109 -29.60 6.48 -5.03
C VAL A 109 -29.91 7.18 -6.34
#